data_AF-A0A3B4CV18-F1
#
_entry.id   AF-A0A3B4CV18-F1
#
_cell.length_a   1.000
_cell.length_b   1.000
_cell.length_c   1.000
_cell.angle_alpha   90.00
_cell.angle_beta   90.00
_cell.angle_gamma   90.00
#
_symmetry.space_group_name_H-M   'P 1'
#
loop_
_entity.id
_entity.type
_entity.pdbx_description
1 polymer ?
#
loop_
_entity_poly.entity_id
_entity_poly.type
_entity_poly.pdbx_seq_one_letter_code
_entity_poly.pdbx_strand_id
1 'polypeptide(L)'
;DDQHKLKLNQRTLFLQDSGFTFSLQAVKILKNLMEGSGSSDPHLTHSTPVPLCANPELPNEFQEVCQADDRDKIFSNLVKIITPPDPCEICANAACTGCVFHNI
;
A
#
# COMPACT_ATOMS: atom_id res chain seq x y z
N ASP A 1 10.83 -24.95 13.32
CA ASP A 1 9.68 -24.62 14.16
C ASP A 1 8.84 -23.57 13.43
N ASP A 2 7.70 -24.00 12.88
CA ASP A 2 6.86 -23.26 11.93
C ASP A 2 6.08 -22.09 12.58
N GLN A 3 6.15 -21.97 13.91
CA GLN A 3 5.40 -21.00 14.72
C GLN A 3 5.89 -19.55 14.56
N HIS A 4 7.14 -19.33 14.12
CA HIS A 4 7.69 -17.99 13.89
C HIS A 4 7.26 -17.38 12.54
N LYS A 5 6.75 -18.19 11.60
CA LYS A 5 6.29 -17.73 10.29
C LYS A 5 4.80 -17.38 10.27
N LEU A 6 4.04 -17.81 11.29
CA LEU A 6 2.59 -17.61 11.39
C LEU A 6 2.15 -16.41 12.24
N LYS A 7 3.04 -15.83 13.07
CA LYS A 7 2.73 -14.65 13.92
C LYS A 7 2.89 -13.28 13.24
N LEU A 8 3.16 -13.24 11.94
CA LEU A 8 3.00 -12.02 11.13
C LEU A 8 1.65 -11.95 10.40
N ASN A 9 0.83 -13.01 10.46
CA ASN A 9 -0.32 -13.16 9.55
C ASN A 9 -1.71 -12.88 10.15
N GLN A 10 -1.83 -12.21 11.29
CA GLN A 10 -3.14 -11.76 11.82
C GLN A 10 -3.13 -10.35 12.43
N ARG A 11 -2.16 -9.50 12.07
CA ARG A 11 -2.25 -8.06 12.37
C ARG A 11 -2.95 -7.37 11.22
N THR A 12 -4.22 -7.03 11.42
CA THR A 12 -4.95 -6.13 10.51
C THR A 12 -4.41 -4.72 10.76
N LEU A 13 -3.43 -4.33 9.96
CA LEU A 13 -2.87 -2.98 9.97
C LEU A 13 -3.61 -2.13 8.94
N PHE A 14 -4.01 -0.95 9.36
CA PHE A 14 -4.57 0.07 8.49
C PHE A 14 -3.62 1.25 8.38
N LEU A 15 -3.74 1.99 7.29
CA LEU A 15 -2.98 3.19 6.97
C LEU A 15 -3.93 4.35 6.79
N GLN A 16 -3.69 5.45 7.49
CA GLN A 16 -4.48 6.66 7.36
C GLN A 16 -3.69 7.76 6.67
N ASP A 17 -4.24 8.31 5.60
CA ASP A 17 -3.70 9.48 4.92
C ASP A 17 -4.83 10.38 4.42
N SER A 18 -4.67 11.70 4.56
CA SER A 18 -5.60 12.69 4.00
C SER A 18 -7.08 12.47 4.32
N GLY A 19 -7.38 11.84 5.47
CA GLY A 19 -8.75 11.50 5.90
C GLY A 19 -9.28 10.15 5.42
N PHE A 20 -8.54 9.44 4.57
CA PHE A 20 -8.87 8.10 4.09
C PHE A 20 -8.19 7.03 4.94
N THR A 21 -8.79 5.85 5.01
CA THR A 21 -8.24 4.68 5.71
C THR A 21 -8.13 3.53 4.72
N PHE A 22 -6.93 2.93 4.67
CA PHE A 22 -6.56 1.88 3.74
C PHE A 22 -6.07 0.66 4.48
N SER A 23 -6.21 -0.52 3.90
CA SER A 23 -5.53 -1.70 4.44
C SER A 23 -4.05 -1.69 4.04
N LEU A 24 -3.15 -2.10 4.94
CA LEU A 24 -1.72 -2.19 4.61
C LEU A 24 -1.47 -3.06 3.36
N GLN A 25 -2.26 -4.12 3.20
CA GLN A 25 -2.20 -5.00 2.03
C GLN A 25 -2.55 -4.26 0.73
N ALA A 26 -3.60 -3.44 0.73
CA ALA A 26 -3.96 -2.64 -0.43
C ALA A 26 -2.90 -1.58 -0.77
N VAL A 27 -2.29 -0.93 0.23
CA VAL A 27 -1.21 0.03 -0.02
C VAL A 27 0.05 -0.66 -0.58
N LYS A 28 0.34 -1.91 -0.16
CA LYS A 28 1.40 -2.72 -0.76
C LYS A 28 1.11 -3.06 -2.22
N ILE A 29 -0.14 -3.37 -2.57
CA ILE A 29 -0.56 -3.55 -3.97
C ILE A 29 -0.36 -2.25 -4.75
N LEU A 30 -0.81 -1.11 -4.21
CA LEU A 30 -0.60 0.20 -4.83
C LEU A 30 0.89 0.48 -5.11
N LYS A 31 1.77 0.22 -4.12
CA LYS A 31 3.23 0.35 -4.30
C LYS A 31 3.74 -0.52 -5.45
N ASN A 32 3.32 -1.79 -5.51
CA ASN A 32 3.71 -2.68 -6.61
C ASN A 32 3.18 -2.19 -7.96
N LEU A 33 2.00 -1.57 -8.04
CA LEU A 33 1.48 -1.01 -9.28
C LEU A 33 2.27 0.24 -9.72
N MET A 34 2.69 1.07 -8.77
CA MET A 34 3.51 2.27 -9.03
C MET A 34 4.98 1.95 -9.33
N GLU A 35 5.52 0.86 -8.77
CA GLU A 35 6.88 0.38 -9.05
C GLU A 35 6.93 -0.56 -10.26
N GLY A 36 5.88 -1.37 -10.46
CA GLY A 36 5.73 -2.37 -11.52
C GLY A 36 5.47 -1.79 -12.90
N SER A 37 5.11 -0.51 -13.01
CA SER A 37 5.27 0.26 -14.26
C SER A 37 6.74 0.37 -14.72
N GLY A 38 7.70 -0.09 -13.90
CA GLY A 38 9.11 -0.26 -14.21
C GLY A 38 9.58 -1.72 -14.32
N SER A 39 8.69 -2.69 -14.57
CA SER A 39 9.12 -4.07 -14.83
C SER A 39 9.98 -4.12 -16.09
N SER A 40 11.26 -4.38 -15.88
CA SER A 40 12.33 -4.56 -16.87
C SER A 40 12.17 -5.88 -17.63
N ASP A 41 11.03 -6.08 -18.30
CA ASP A 41 10.90 -7.09 -19.34
C ASP A 41 11.04 -6.40 -20.71
N PRO A 42 12.18 -6.54 -21.40
CA PRO A 42 12.40 -5.90 -22.70
C PRO A 42 11.49 -6.44 -23.82
N HIS A 43 10.67 -7.47 -23.55
CA HIS A 43 9.74 -8.07 -24.50
C HIS A 43 8.27 -7.62 -24.31
N LEU A 44 7.92 -6.93 -23.21
CA LEU A 44 6.59 -6.35 -23.04
C LEU A 44 6.51 -5.02 -23.79
N THR A 45 6.26 -5.16 -25.09
CA THR A 45 5.90 -4.10 -26.03
C THR A 45 4.90 -3.12 -25.42
N HIS A 46 5.34 -1.87 -25.21
CA HIS A 46 4.57 -0.66 -25.49
C HIS A 46 3.10 -0.68 -25.01
N SER A 47 2.83 -1.08 -23.78
CA SER A 47 1.56 -0.71 -23.15
C SER A 47 1.70 0.71 -22.65
N THR A 48 0.92 1.61 -23.23
CA THR A 48 0.65 2.92 -22.62
C THR A 48 0.35 2.71 -21.13
N PRO A 49 1.00 3.43 -20.20
CA PRO A 49 0.74 3.25 -18.78
C PRO A 49 -0.77 3.40 -18.55
N VAL A 50 -1.42 2.30 -18.14
CA VAL A 50 -2.84 2.34 -17.76
C VAL A 50 -2.90 3.29 -16.56
N PRO A 51 -3.77 4.33 -16.59
CA PRO A 51 -3.94 5.21 -15.44
C PRO A 51 -4.22 4.36 -14.20
N LEU A 52 -3.58 4.65 -13.06
CA LEU A 52 -3.71 3.84 -11.82
C LEU A 52 -5.19 3.58 -11.48
N CYS A 53 -6.02 4.60 -11.61
CA CYS A 53 -7.46 4.55 -11.35
C CYS A 53 -8.29 3.73 -12.36
N ALA A 54 -7.71 3.35 -13.49
CA ALA A 54 -8.30 2.45 -14.48
C ALA A 54 -7.68 1.05 -14.42
N ASN A 55 -6.75 0.80 -13.50
CA ASN A 55 -6.10 -0.49 -13.36
C ASN A 55 -7.03 -1.46 -12.58
N PRO A 56 -7.43 -2.60 -13.15
CA PRO A 56 -8.28 -3.59 -12.48
C PRO A 56 -7.64 -4.23 -11.24
N GLU A 57 -6.31 -4.13 -11.11
CA GLU A 57 -5.57 -4.60 -9.94
C GLU A 57 -5.60 -3.59 -8.78
N LEU A 58 -6.08 -2.36 -9.00
CA LEU A 58 -6.20 -1.35 -7.95
C LEU A 58 -7.33 -1.75 -6.97
N PRO A 59 -7.06 -1.88 -5.67
CA PRO A 59 -8.09 -2.18 -4.68
C PRO A 59 -9.22 -1.14 -4.64
N ASN A 60 -10.46 -1.60 -4.46
CA ASN A 60 -11.67 -0.76 -4.45
C ASN A 60 -11.63 0.38 -3.40
N GLU A 61 -10.86 0.23 -2.32
CA GLU A 61 -10.68 1.27 -1.30
C GLU A 61 -10.05 2.56 -1.84
N PHE A 62 -9.35 2.51 -2.99
CA PHE A 62 -8.78 3.68 -3.65
C PHE A 62 -9.73 4.39 -4.62
N GLN A 63 -10.92 3.85 -4.86
CA GLN A 63 -11.87 4.41 -5.82
C GLN A 63 -12.33 5.83 -5.43
N GLU A 64 -12.47 6.09 -4.11
CA GLU A 64 -12.78 7.42 -3.59
C GLU A 64 -11.59 8.39 -3.78
N VAL A 65 -10.36 7.90 -3.63
CA VAL A 65 -9.14 8.70 -3.89
C VAL A 65 -9.07 9.11 -5.36
N CYS A 66 -9.47 8.23 -6.27
CA CYS A 66 -9.48 8.53 -7.71
C CYS A 66 -10.38 9.70 -8.12
N GLN A 67 -11.37 10.03 -7.28
CA GLN A 67 -12.27 11.17 -7.46
C GLN A 67 -11.70 12.46 -6.84
N ALA A 68 -10.66 12.39 -6.01
CA ALA A 68 -10.03 13.54 -5.38
C ALA A 68 -9.08 14.26 -6.35
N ASP A 69 -9.05 15.59 -6.29
CA ASP A 69 -8.10 16.41 -7.06
C ASP A 69 -6.63 16.14 -6.67
N ASP A 70 -6.38 15.81 -5.40
CA ASP A 70 -5.05 15.53 -4.84
C ASP A 70 -4.64 14.04 -4.93
N ARG A 71 -5.30 13.23 -5.76
CA ARG A 71 -5.10 11.77 -5.81
C ARG A 71 -3.63 11.35 -5.98
N ASP A 72 -2.89 12.04 -6.85
CA ASP A 72 -1.49 11.70 -7.16
C ASP A 72 -0.59 11.93 -5.93
N LYS A 73 -0.90 12.96 -5.14
CA LYS A 73 -0.23 13.27 -3.87
C LYS A 73 -0.56 12.25 -2.80
N ILE A 74 -1.82 11.85 -2.68
CA ILE A 74 -2.29 10.83 -1.73
C ILE A 74 -1.58 9.50 -2.02
N PHE A 75 -1.63 9.01 -3.27
CA PHE A 75 -0.95 7.77 -3.66
C PHE A 75 0.56 7.82 -3.41
N SER A 76 1.21 8.92 -3.80
CA SER A 76 2.64 9.10 -3.54
C SER A 76 2.97 9.09 -2.04
N ASN A 77 2.11 9.67 -1.19
CA ASN A 77 2.35 9.67 0.25
C ASN A 77 2.18 8.28 0.85
N LEU A 78 1.13 7.56 0.46
CA LEU A 78 0.89 6.18 0.89
C LEU A 78 2.07 5.26 0.58
N VAL A 79 2.61 5.33 -0.65
CA VAL A 79 3.78 4.54 -1.04
C VAL A 79 5.03 4.95 -0.26
N LYS A 80 5.26 6.25 -0.05
CA LYS A 80 6.38 6.74 0.77
C LYS A 80 6.31 6.21 2.20
N ILE A 81 5.11 6.18 2.79
CA ILE A 81 4.93 5.69 4.15
C ILE A 81 5.37 4.23 4.27
N ILE A 82 5.07 3.37 3.29
CA ILE A 82 5.44 1.94 3.33
C ILE A 82 6.76 1.61 2.61
N THR A 83 7.50 2.64 2.16
CA THR A 83 8.79 2.43 1.50
C THR A 83 9.81 1.91 2.53
N PRO A 84 10.61 0.89 2.18
CA PRO A 84 11.42 0.17 3.14
C PRO A 84 12.41 1.06 3.92
N PRO A 85 12.59 0.80 5.23
CA PRO A 85 11.91 -0.24 6.00
C PRO A 85 10.42 0.08 6.22
N ASP A 86 9.51 -0.90 5.98
CA ASP A 86 8.05 -0.71 6.10
C ASP A 86 7.71 -0.38 7.57
N PRO A 87 7.45 0.89 7.91
CA PRO A 87 7.30 1.30 9.29
C PRO A 87 5.96 0.86 9.85
N CYS A 88 5.01 0.41 9.03
CA CYS A 88 3.76 -0.16 9.53
C CYS A 88 3.95 -1.57 10.07
N GLU A 89 4.83 -2.38 9.47
CA GLU A 89 5.13 -3.73 9.99
C GLU A 89 5.77 -3.71 11.39
N ILE A 90 6.54 -2.67 11.67
CA ILE A 90 7.21 -2.46 12.97
C ILE A 90 6.49 -1.43 13.85
N CYS A 91 5.30 -0.96 13.46
CA CYS A 91 4.52 0.02 14.23
C CYS A 91 5.29 1.32 14.56
N ALA A 92 6.16 1.78 13.66
CA ALA A 92 7.04 2.94 13.83
C ALA A 92 6.52 4.23 13.16
N ASN A 93 5.34 4.21 12.56
CA ASN A 93 4.71 5.39 11.96
C ASN A 93 3.27 5.55 12.45
N ALA A 94 2.91 6.78 12.86
CA ALA A 94 1.59 7.13 13.40
C ALA A 94 0.46 7.02 12.37
N ALA A 95 0.78 7.00 11.08
CA ALA A 95 -0.19 6.71 10.03
C ALA A 95 -0.71 5.27 10.10
N CYS A 96 0.02 4.36 10.74
CA CYS A 96 -0.33 2.95 10.84
C CYS A 96 -1.16 2.70 12.11
N THR A 97 -2.36 2.13 11.96
CA THR A 97 -3.27 1.81 13.07
C THR A 97 -3.52 0.30 13.13
N GLY A 98 -3.99 -0.20 14.28
CA GLY A 98 -4.19 -1.64 14.52
C GLY A 98 -3.00 -2.36 15.17
N CYS A 99 -1.96 -1.62 15.57
CA CYS A 99 -0.86 -2.15 16.38
C CYS A 99 -1.33 -2.42 17.81
N VAL A 100 -1.48 -3.69 18.17
CA VAL A 100 -1.64 -4.11 19.56
C VAL A 100 -0.28 -4.13 20.25
N PHE A 101 -0.04 -3.16 21.13
CA PHE A 101 1.03 -3.28 22.11
C PHE A 101 0.61 -4.39 23.08
N HIS A 102 1.28 -5.55 23.02
CA HIS A 102 1.16 -6.52 24.11
C HIS A 102 1.76 -5.86 25.35
N ASN A 103 0.90 -5.35 26.24
CA ASN A 103 1.29 -4.98 27.58
C ASN A 103 1.67 -6.28 28.30
N ILE A 104 2.97 -6.45 28.55
CA ILE A 104 3.54 -7.51 29.37
C ILE A 104 3.24 -7.21 30.83
#